data_AF-A0A4Y2S609-F1
#
_entry.id   AF-A0A4Y2S609-F1
#
_cell.length_a   1.000
_cell.length_b   1.000
_cell.length_c   1.000
_cell.angle_alpha   90.00
_cell.angle_beta   90.00
_cell.angle_gamma   90.00
#
_symmetry.space_group_name_H-M   'P 1'
#
loop_
_entity.id
_entity.type
_entity.pdbx_description
1 polymer ?
#
loop_
_entity_poly.entity_id
_entity_poly.type
_entity_poly.pdbx_seq_one_letter_code
_entity_poly.pdbx_strand_id
1 'polypeptide(L)'
;MDTGQVIDIDVLSKYCACKNKKNHKMNCKSNFRGSSGMMEVKGACNIFKRSLTFHNTRYMKYLEDGDSKAFDAIAKEIIYGDEFQVEKLECIGHVMKRMGSRLRRLK
;
A
#
# COMPACT_ATOMS: atom_id res chain seq x y z
N MET A 1 -6.04 13.93 20.22
CA MET A 1 -7.35 13.50 19.68
C MET A 1 -7.09 12.90 18.31
N ASP A 2 -7.52 11.67 18.07
CA ASP A 2 -7.50 11.06 16.74
C ASP A 2 -8.78 11.50 16.02
N THR A 3 -8.65 12.14 14.86
CA THR A 3 -9.80 12.67 14.11
C THR A 3 -10.48 11.61 13.25
N GLY A 4 -9.83 10.46 13.02
CA GLY A 4 -10.31 9.42 12.10
C GLY A 4 -10.43 9.88 10.64
N GLN A 5 -9.89 11.04 10.29
CA GLN A 5 -9.99 11.60 8.94
C GLN A 5 -8.94 10.97 8.02
N VAL A 6 -9.38 10.57 6.82
CA VAL A 6 -8.48 10.14 5.76
C VAL A 6 -7.83 11.37 5.15
N ILE A 7 -6.51 11.46 5.25
CA ILE A 7 -5.74 12.60 4.75
C ILE A 7 -5.14 12.37 3.37
N ASP A 8 -4.92 11.12 2.95
CA ASP A 8 -4.29 10.78 1.67
C ASP A 8 -4.87 9.48 1.08
N ILE A 9 -4.99 9.42 -0.25
CA ILE A 9 -5.49 8.27 -1.02
C ILE A 9 -4.73 8.16 -2.35
N ASP A 10 -4.22 6.97 -2.67
CA ASP A 10 -3.66 6.67 -4.00
C ASP A 10 -4.48 5.60 -4.71
N VAL A 11 -5.06 5.94 -5.86
CA VAL A 11 -5.95 5.04 -6.61
C VAL A 11 -5.20 4.47 -7.79
N LEU A 12 -4.88 3.18 -7.70
CA LEU A 12 -4.26 2.43 -8.78
C LEU A 12 -5.29 1.51 -9.44
N SER A 13 -5.21 1.38 -10.76
CA SER A 13 -6.08 0.52 -11.56
C SER A 13 -5.30 -0.10 -12.71
N LYS A 14 -5.48 -1.41 -12.88
CA LYS A 14 -5.05 -2.15 -14.06
C LYS A 14 -6.13 -2.23 -15.13
N TYR A 15 -7.37 -1.91 -14.76
CA TYR A 15 -8.52 -2.13 -15.62
C TYR A 15 -8.46 -1.22 -16.85
N CYS A 16 -8.51 -1.84 -18.04
CA CYS A 16 -8.54 -1.17 -19.31
C CYS A 16 -9.78 -1.59 -20.10
N ALA A 17 -10.71 -0.64 -20.31
CA ALA A 17 -11.90 -0.82 -21.14
C ALA A 17 -11.73 -0.26 -22.56
N CYS A 18 -10.50 0.02 -22.99
CA CYS A 18 -10.26 0.63 -24.30
C CYS A 18 -10.61 -0.34 -25.42
N LYS A 19 -11.59 0.02 -26.25
CA LYS A 19 -12.04 -0.79 -27.40
C LYS A 19 -10.94 -1.01 -28.44
N ASN A 20 -10.03 -0.03 -28.61
CA ASN A 20 -8.96 -0.06 -29.61
C ASN A 20 -7.57 -0.04 -28.95
N LYS A 21 -6.75 -1.06 -29.22
CA LYS A 21 -5.33 -1.12 -28.78
C LYS A 21 -4.45 -0.03 -29.40
N LYS A 22 -4.82 0.52 -30.57
CA LYS A 22 -4.06 1.58 -31.27
C LYS A 22 -4.21 2.97 -30.65
N ASN A 23 -5.39 3.31 -30.11
CA ASN A 23 -5.67 4.59 -29.44
C ASN A 23 -5.73 4.46 -27.92
N HIS A 24 -5.02 3.45 -27.37
CA HIS A 24 -5.03 3.06 -25.96
C HIS A 24 -4.63 4.18 -24.98
N LYS A 25 -4.13 5.33 -25.43
CA LYS A 25 -3.56 6.34 -24.52
C LYS A 25 -4.52 7.45 -24.11
N MET A 26 -5.48 7.87 -24.94
CA MET A 26 -6.16 9.14 -24.67
C MET A 26 -7.21 9.03 -23.54
N ASN A 27 -7.96 7.92 -23.45
CA ASN A 27 -9.06 7.75 -22.50
C ASN A 27 -8.94 6.50 -21.60
N CYS A 28 -7.73 5.92 -21.48
CA CYS A 28 -7.54 4.73 -20.65
C CYS A 28 -7.47 5.10 -19.17
N LYS A 29 -8.28 4.45 -18.34
CA LYS A 29 -8.27 4.61 -16.87
C LYS A 29 -7.23 3.72 -16.18
N SER A 30 -6.55 2.85 -16.92
CA SER A 30 -5.46 2.02 -16.38
C SER A 30 -4.23 2.89 -16.16
N ASN A 31 -3.79 2.97 -14.90
CA ASN A 31 -2.62 3.75 -14.49
C ASN A 31 -1.53 2.88 -13.86
N PHE A 32 -1.74 1.56 -13.78
CA PHE A 32 -0.80 0.62 -13.20
C PHE A 32 -0.53 -0.57 -14.12
N ARG A 33 0.73 -1.01 -14.18
CA ARG A 33 1.16 -2.23 -14.88
C ARG A 33 1.88 -3.13 -13.88
N GLY A 34 1.49 -4.41 -13.80
CA GLY A 34 2.07 -5.38 -12.87
C GLY A 34 1.03 -6.31 -12.24
N SER A 35 1.44 -7.05 -11.20
CA SER A 35 0.51 -7.89 -10.43
C SER A 35 -0.42 -7.05 -9.57
N SER A 36 -1.55 -7.62 -9.12
CA SER A 36 -2.47 -6.89 -8.24
C SER A 36 -1.82 -6.58 -6.89
N GLY A 37 -1.02 -7.51 -6.33
CA GLY A 37 -0.31 -7.27 -5.07
C GLY A 37 0.72 -6.14 -5.15
N MET A 38 1.31 -5.89 -6.32
CA MET A 38 2.23 -4.75 -6.50
C MET A 38 1.52 -3.39 -6.50
N MET A 39 0.20 -3.35 -6.68
CA MET A 39 -0.57 -2.10 -6.59
C MET A 39 -0.54 -1.57 -5.15
N GLU A 40 -0.72 -2.45 -4.17
CA GLU A 40 -0.63 -2.08 -2.75
C GLU A 40 0.74 -1.49 -2.42
N VAL A 41 1.81 -2.20 -2.82
CA VAL A 41 3.20 -1.74 -2.65
C VAL A 41 3.41 -0.37 -3.28
N LYS A 42 3.00 -0.19 -4.55
CA LYS A 42 3.19 1.07 -5.27
C LYS A 42 2.39 2.22 -4.63
N GLY A 43 1.15 1.97 -4.23
CA GLY A 43 0.28 2.95 -3.60
C GLY A 43 0.83 3.42 -2.26
N ALA A 44 1.25 2.47 -1.42
CA ALA A 44 1.84 2.77 -0.12
C ALA A 44 3.13 3.61 -0.26
N CYS A 45 4.04 3.23 -1.16
CA CYS A 45 5.23 4.05 -1.43
C CYS A 45 4.88 5.45 -1.95
N ASN A 46 3.89 5.59 -2.85
CA ASN A 46 3.49 6.90 -3.38
C ASN A 46 2.97 7.82 -2.27
N ILE A 47 2.11 7.31 -1.38
CA ILE A 47 1.54 8.03 -0.23
C ILE A 47 2.66 8.50 0.71
N PHE A 48 3.58 7.60 1.09
CA PHE A 48 4.69 7.99 1.94
C PHE A 48 5.59 9.03 1.28
N LYS A 49 5.91 8.88 -0.02
CA LYS A 49 6.78 9.83 -0.74
C LYS A 49 6.22 11.25 -0.81
N ARG A 50 4.89 11.40 -0.92
CA ARG A 50 4.25 12.72 -0.99
C ARG A 50 3.79 13.27 0.36
N SER A 51 3.96 12.53 1.44
CA SER A 51 3.54 12.92 2.79
C SER A 51 4.04 14.31 3.22
N LEU A 52 5.33 14.59 3.03
CA LEU A 52 5.94 15.87 3.38
C LEU A 52 5.45 17.00 2.47
N THR A 53 5.29 16.74 1.17
CA THR A 53 4.92 17.78 0.20
C THR A 53 3.43 18.12 0.23
N PHE A 54 2.55 17.14 0.47
CA PHE A 54 1.10 17.33 0.46
C PHE A 54 0.56 17.71 1.83
N HIS A 55 1.15 17.17 2.90
CA HIS A 55 0.60 17.30 4.25
C HIS A 55 1.59 17.87 5.26
N ASN A 56 2.87 18.03 4.90
CA ASN A 56 3.93 18.43 5.83
C ASN A 56 4.00 17.53 7.08
N THR A 57 3.77 16.23 6.89
CA THR A 57 3.75 15.24 7.97
C THR A 57 4.64 14.05 7.67
N ARG A 58 5.11 13.37 8.73
CA ARG A 58 5.78 12.07 8.64
C ARG A 58 4.85 10.96 9.14
N TYR A 59 4.68 9.93 8.33
CA TYR A 59 3.96 8.73 8.74
C TYR A 59 4.90 7.80 9.51
N MET A 60 4.60 7.59 10.79
CA MET A 60 5.48 6.86 11.70
C MET A 60 5.18 5.37 11.74
N LYS A 61 3.93 4.97 11.50
CA LYS A 61 3.47 3.59 11.62
C LYS A 61 2.80 3.16 10.33
N TYR A 62 3.01 1.92 9.94
CA TYR A 62 2.40 1.32 8.75
C TYR A 62 1.70 0.03 9.13
N LEU A 63 0.37 0.00 8.96
CA LEU A 63 -0.46 -1.17 9.22
C LEU A 63 -0.76 -1.87 7.89
N GLU A 64 -0.36 -3.13 7.77
CA GLU A 64 -0.62 -3.93 6.57
C GLU A 64 -1.29 -5.27 6.89
N ASP A 65 -1.79 -5.91 5.83
CA ASP A 65 -2.16 -7.32 5.87
C ASP A 65 -0.87 -8.15 5.90
N GLY A 66 -0.85 -9.22 6.70
CA GLY A 66 0.40 -9.90 7.05
C GLY A 66 1.14 -10.63 5.90
N ASP A 67 0.61 -10.55 4.67
CA ASP A 67 1.17 -11.16 3.45
C ASP A 67 1.62 -10.10 2.41
N SER A 68 1.75 -8.83 2.82
CA SER A 68 2.17 -7.72 1.95
C SER A 68 3.69 -7.50 1.97
N LYS A 69 4.22 -6.99 0.85
CA LYS A 69 5.63 -6.57 0.69
C LYS A 69 5.78 -5.05 0.72
N ALA A 70 4.72 -4.34 1.11
CA ALA A 70 4.67 -2.89 1.04
C ALA A 70 5.61 -2.25 2.08
N PHE A 71 5.66 -2.79 3.30
CA PHE A 71 6.59 -2.31 4.31
C PHE A 71 8.05 -2.37 3.86
N ASP A 72 8.49 -3.51 3.33
CA ASP A 72 9.87 -3.68 2.84
C ASP A 72 10.21 -2.66 1.74
N ALA A 73 9.25 -2.31 0.89
CA ALA A 73 9.43 -1.30 -0.14
C ALA A 73 9.51 0.11 0.45
N ILE A 74 8.66 0.44 1.41
CA ILE A 74 8.71 1.73 2.13
C ILE A 74 10.05 1.90 2.85
N ALA A 75 10.50 0.87 3.58
CA ALA A 75 11.74 0.90 4.34
C ALA A 75 12.97 1.12 3.44
N LYS A 76 12.98 0.52 2.24
CA LYS A 76 14.07 0.69 1.26
C LYS A 76 14.15 2.10 0.65
N GLU A 77 13.06 2.86 0.68
CA GLU A 77 13.00 4.18 0.05
C GLU A 77 13.54 5.28 0.97
N ILE A 78 13.81 4.98 2.26
CA ILE A 78 14.44 5.90 3.25
C ILE A 78 13.82 7.31 3.18
N ILE A 79 12.49 7.35 3.15
CA ILE A 79 11.72 8.55 2.78
C ILE A 79 11.95 9.74 3.74
N TYR A 80 12.26 9.43 5.00
CA TYR A 80 12.46 10.42 6.06
C TYR A 80 13.91 10.50 6.55
N GLY A 81 14.87 9.94 5.80
CA GLY A 81 16.28 9.85 6.18
C GLY A 81 16.61 8.66 7.09
N ASP A 82 17.90 8.42 7.30
CA ASP A 82 18.41 7.25 8.05
C ASP A 82 18.06 7.27 9.55
N GLU A 83 17.80 8.46 10.09
CA GLU A 83 17.48 8.66 11.51
C GLU A 83 16.03 8.26 11.86
N PHE A 84 15.16 8.08 10.85
CA PHE A 84 13.74 7.83 11.08
C PHE A 84 13.27 6.57 10.37
N GLN A 85 12.95 5.54 11.16
CA GLN A 85 12.40 4.27 10.67
C GLN A 85 10.91 4.17 10.95
N VAL A 86 10.16 3.69 9.95
CA VAL A 86 8.72 3.44 10.06
C VAL A 86 8.49 2.15 10.86
N GLU A 87 7.59 2.19 11.84
CA GLU A 87 7.17 1.03 12.62
C GLU A 87 6.16 0.19 11.82
N LYS A 88 6.45 -1.10 11.63
CA LYS A 88 5.50 -2.05 11.04
C LYS A 88 4.48 -2.52 12.07
N LEU A 89 3.20 -2.44 11.73
CA LEU A 89 2.08 -2.99 12.47
C LEU A 89 1.39 -4.07 11.64
N GLU A 90 0.92 -5.12 12.32
CA GLU A 90 0.19 -6.23 11.69
C GLU A 90 -1.30 -6.17 12.02
N CYS A 91 -2.15 -6.48 11.04
CA CYS A 91 -3.58 -6.60 11.26
C CYS A 91 -3.91 -7.75 12.23
N ILE A 92 -4.49 -7.43 13.39
CA ILE A 92 -4.92 -8.44 14.38
C ILE A 92 -5.89 -9.46 13.78
N GLY A 93 -6.81 -9.02 12.91
CA GLY A 93 -7.74 -9.91 12.23
C GLY A 93 -7.03 -10.91 11.31
N HIS A 94 -5.95 -10.50 10.66
CA HIS A 94 -5.13 -11.40 9.86
C HIS A 94 -4.38 -12.40 10.74
N VAL A 95 -3.80 -11.93 11.85
CA VAL A 95 -3.12 -12.79 12.84
C VAL A 95 -4.08 -13.86 13.36
N MET A 96 -5.30 -13.48 13.76
CA MET A 96 -6.33 -14.41 14.23
C MET A 96 -6.72 -15.45 13.16
N LYS A 97 -6.92 -15.03 11.90
CA LYS A 97 -7.21 -15.95 10.79
C LYS A 97 -6.08 -16.96 10.57
N ARG A 98 -4.84 -16.49 10.59
CA ARG A 98 -3.64 -17.32 10.44
C ARG A 98 -3.52 -18.35 11.56
N MET A 99 -3.73 -17.93 12.82
CA MET A 99 -3.75 -18.82 13.98
C MET A 99 -4.86 -19.87 13.86
N GLY A 100 -6.09 -19.46 13.57
CA GLY A 100 -7.23 -20.37 13.44
C GLY A 100 -7.04 -21.41 12.34
N SER A 101 -6.47 -21.02 11.20
CA SER A 101 -6.15 -21.95 10.10
C SER A 101 -5.08 -22.98 10.48
N ARG A 102 -4.07 -22.58 11.25
CA ARG A 102 -3.04 -23.51 11.75
C ARG A 102 -3.65 -24.51 12.73
N LEU A 103 -4.46 -24.04 13.69
CA LEU A 103 -5.12 -24.90 14.69
C LEU A 103 -6.00 -25.97 14.03
N ARG A 104 -6.78 -25.61 13.01
CA ARG A 104 -7.63 -26.58 12.27
C ARG A 104 -6.84 -27.64 11.50
N ARG A 105 -5.57 -27.38 11.17
CA ARG A 105 -4.69 -28.32 10.46
C ARG A 105 -3.99 -29.31 11.40
N LEU A 106 -4.01 -29.07 12.71
CA LEU A 106 -3.40 -29.94 13.73
C LEU A 106 -4.27 -31.16 14.09
N LYS A 107 -5.09 -31.66 13.16
CA LYS A 107 -5.78 -32.95 13.35
C LYS A 107 -4.78 -34.09 13.33
#